data_AF-A0A8X6ICW8-F1
#
_entry.id   AF-A0A8X6ICW8-F1
#
_cell.length_a   1.000
_cell.length_b   1.000
_cell.length_c   1.000
_cell.angle_alpha   90.00
_cell.angle_beta   90.00
_cell.angle_gamma   90.00
#
_symmetry.space_group_name_H-M   'P 1'
#
loop_
_entity.id
_entity.type
_entity.pdbx_description
1 polymer ?
#
loop_
_entity_poly.entity_id
_entity_poly.type
_entity_poly.pdbx_seq_one_letter_code
_entity_poly.pdbx_strand_id
1 'polypeptide(L)' 'MKLAYTEFEPVNGSNSYLSPLIFLHGLTHAKEHWDNIPQIIADATRRK' A
#
# COMPACT_ATOMS: atom_id res chain seq x y z
N MET A 1 16.89 9.66 -9.58
CA MET A 1 16.12 9.95 -8.36
C MET A 1 15.41 8.65 -7.96
N LYS A 2 15.58 8.16 -6.73
CA LYS A 2 14.91 6.95 -6.24
C LYS A 2 13.88 7.38 -5.19
N LEU A 3 12.60 7.09 -5.43
CA LEU A 3 11.54 7.38 -4.47
C LEU A 3 11.61 6.35 -3.34
N ALA A 4 11.42 6.81 -2.10
CA ALA A 4 11.28 5.93 -0.95
C ALA A 4 9.81 5.52 -0.83
N TYR A 5 9.55 4.22 -0.86
CA TYR A 5 8.21 3.66 -0.74
C TYR A 5 8.25 2.35 0.06
N THR A 6 7.08 1.91 0.52
CA THR A 6 6.87 0.62 1.16
C THR A 6 5.78 -0.10 0.37
N GLU A 7 5.98 -1.39 0.08
CA GLU A 7 4.99 -2.24 -0.58
C GLU A 7 4.24 -3.06 0.46
N PHE A 8 2.95 -3.30 0.21
CA PHE A 8 2.09 -4.11 1.06
C PHE A 8 1.44 -5.18 0.19
N GLU A 9 1.58 -6.45 0.57
CA GLU A 9 0.95 -7.56 -0.14
C GLU A 9 -0.21 -8.10 0.71
N PRO A 10 -1.34 -8.48 0.10
CA PRO A 10 -2.42 -9.13 0.83
C PRO A 10 -1.95 -10.46 1.41
N VAL A 11 -2.37 -10.79 2.64
CA VAL A 11 -2.02 -12.06 3.32
C VAL A 11 -2.44 -13.28 2.50
N ASN A 12 -3.54 -13.18 1.75
CA ASN A 12 -4.06 -14.25 0.88
C ASN A 12 -3.61 -14.13 -0.58
N GLY A 13 -2.57 -13.33 -0.85
CA GLY A 13 -2.01 -13.09 -2.17
C GLY A 13 -2.76 -12.01 -2.97
N SER A 14 -2.00 -11.27 -3.76
CA SER A 14 -2.51 -10.25 -4.68
C SER A 14 -3.14 -10.87 -5.94
N ASN A 15 -4.22 -10.26 -6.41
CA ASN A 15 -4.82 -10.59 -7.70
C ASN A 15 -4.10 -9.82 -8.81
N SER A 16 -3.29 -10.51 -9.61
CA SER A 16 -2.49 -9.90 -10.70
C SER A 16 -3.33 -9.29 -11.83
N TYR A 17 -4.63 -9.58 -11.91
CA TYR A 17 -5.54 -8.95 -12.86
C TYR A 17 -6.05 -7.57 -12.38
N LEU A 18 -5.85 -7.22 -11.12
CA LEU A 18 -6.24 -5.92 -10.57
C LEU A 18 -5.07 -4.93 -10.63
N SER A 19 -5.36 -3.68 -10.92
CA SER A 19 -4.37 -2.60 -10.83
C SER A 19 -3.89 -2.41 -9.38
N PRO A 20 -2.60 -2.09 -9.18
CA PRO A 20 -2.06 -1.78 -7.86
C PRO A 20 -2.65 -0.48 -7.32
N LEU A 21 -2.66 -0.34 -5.99
CA LEU A 21 -3.12 0.84 -5.28
C LEU A 21 -1.93 1.63 -4.74
N ILE A 22 -1.84 2.91 -5.12
CA ILE A 22 -0.76 3.80 -4.67
C ILE A 22 -1.30 4.75 -3.62
N PHE A 23 -0.71 4.70 -2.42
CA PHE A 23 -0.97 5.67 -1.37
C PHE A 23 0.04 6.80 -1.43
N LEU A 24 -0.47 8.04 -1.47
CA LEU A 24 0.34 9.24 -1.41
C LEU A 24 0.02 9.96 -0.09
N HIS A 25 1.04 10.23 0.70
CA HIS A 25 0.90 11.04 1.91
C HIS A 25 1.14 12.53 1.60
N GLY A 26 0.53 13.39 2.42
CA GLY A 26 0.77 14.83 2.36
C GLY A 26 2.22 15.20 2.74
N LEU A 27 2.62 16.44 2.43
CA LEU A 27 3.97 16.97 2.67
C LEU A 27 4.42 16.90 4.14
N THR A 28 3.47 16.96 5.07
CA THR A 28 3.73 16.95 6.53
C THR A 28 3.61 15.56 7.15
N HIS A 29 3.31 14.54 6.35
CA HIS A 29 3.22 13.15 6.79
C HIS A 29 4.32 12.30 6.16
N ALA A 30 4.45 11.07 6.64
CA ALA A 30 5.41 10.09 6.15
C ALA A 30 4.73 8.72 6.11
N LYS A 31 5.23 7.81 5.28
CA LYS A 31 4.68 6.45 5.11
C LYS A 31 4.61 5.65 6.41
N GLU A 32 5.47 5.98 7.38
CA GLU A 32 5.55 5.36 8.70
C GLU A 32 4.37 5.71 9.61
N HIS A 33 3.65 6.82 9.35
CA HIS A 33 2.51 7.26 10.16
C HIS A 33 1.16 6.67 9.73
N TRP A 34 1.15 5.78 8.74
CA TRP A 34 -0.09 5.19 8.20
C TRP A 34 -0.49 3.90 8.93
N ASP A 35 0.24 3.53 9.99
CA ASP A 35 0.04 2.33 10.79
C ASP A 35 -0.17 1.08 9.92
N ASN A 36 -1.31 0.42 10.08
CA ASN A 36 -1.71 -0.77 9.33
C ASN A 36 -2.76 -0.50 8.24
N ILE A 37 -3.07 0.77 7.94
CA ILE A 37 -4.09 1.13 6.94
C ILE A 37 -3.77 0.54 5.56
N PRO A 38 -2.54 0.65 5.01
CA PRO A 38 -2.24 0.06 3.70
C PRO A 38 -2.41 -1.45 3.68
N GLN A 39 -2.06 -2.14 4.77
CA GLN A 39 -2.22 -3.59 4.90
C GLN A 39 -3.70 -4.00 4.94
N ILE A 40 -4.53 -3.29 5.73
CA ILE A 40 -5.98 -3.55 5.80
C ILE A 40 -6.62 -3.42 4.42
N ILE A 41 -6.22 -2.39 3.65
CA ILE A 41 -6.76 -2.18 2.31
C ILE A 41 -6.26 -3.24 1.33
N ALA A 42 -4.98 -3.63 1.42
CA ALA A 42 -4.43 -4.71 0.61
C ALA A 42 -5.22 -6.02 0.83
N ASP A 43 -5.43 -6.39 2.10
CA ASP A 43 -6.19 -7.59 2.48
C ASP A 43 -7.65 -7.55 2.02
N ALA A 44 -8.32 -6.41 2.21
CA ALA A 44 -9.73 -6.25 1.86
C ALA A 44 -9.98 -6.21 0.34
N THR A 45 -9.04 -5.67 -0.44
CA THR A 45 -9.21 -5.46 -1.89
C THR A 45 -8.48 -6.49 -2.75
N ARG A 46 -7.61 -7.32 -2.14
CA ARG A 46 -6.70 -8.25 -2.82
C ARG A 46 -5.80 -7.54 -3.84
N ARG A 47 -5.41 -6.29 -3.55
CA ARG A 47 -4.49 -5.47 -4.36
C ARG A 47 -3.19 -5.22 -3.60
N LYS A 48 -2.11 -5.12 -4.36
CA LYS A 48 -0.82 -4.59 -3.90
C LYS A 48 -0.86 -3.06 -3.89
#